data_AF-A0A967L6J5-F1
#
_entry.id   AF-A0A967L6J5-F1
#
_cell.length_a   1.000
_cell.length_b   1.000
_cell.length_c   1.000
_cell.angle_alpha   90.00
_cell.angle_beta   90.00
_cell.angle_gamma   90.00
#
_symmetry.space_group_name_H-M   'P 1'
#
loop_
_entity.id
_entity.type
_entity.pdbx_description
1 polymer ?
#
loop_
_entity_poly.entity_id
_entity_poly.type
_entity_poly.pdbx_seq_one_letter_code
_entity_poly.pdbx_strand_id
1 'polypeptide(L)' 'EAVVRERVAAGVPFLGVCVGMQLLCEESEEDGLHSGLGLIRGRVVRFPAEQGLKVPQIGWNQVA' A
#
# COMPACT_ATOMS: atom_id res chain seq x y z
N GLU A 1 -9.39 -7.94 -10.58
CA GLU A 1 -9.73 -6.83 -9.66
C GLU A 1 -11.19 -6.85 -9.17
N ALA A 2 -12.18 -7.09 -10.05
CA ALA A 2 -13.60 -7.10 -9.68
C ALA A 2 -13.92 -7.94 -8.43
N VAL A 3 -13.39 -9.17 -8.36
CA VAL A 3 -13.61 -10.08 -7.22
C VAL A 3 -13.21 -9.45 -5.88
N VAL A 4 -12.04 -8.80 -5.79
CA VAL A 4 -11.58 -8.21 -4.52
C VAL A 4 -12.52 -7.09 -4.07
N ARG A 5 -12.88 -6.19 -5.00
CA ARG A 5 -13.82 -5.09 -4.73
C ARG A 5 -15.19 -5.59 -4.32
N GLU A 6 -15.70 -6.63 -4.99
CA GLU A 6 -16.98 -7.26 -4.66
C GLU A 6 -16.98 -7.90 -3.26
N ARG A 7 -15.91 -8.63 -2.89
CA ARG A 7 -15.82 -9.25 -1.55
C ARG A 7 -15.74 -8.20 -0.46
N VAL A 8 -15.01 -7.11 -0.68
CA VAL A 8 -14.94 -5.98 0.26
C VAL A 8 -16.30 -5.29 0.37
N ALA A 9 -16.99 -5.03 -0.74
CA ALA A 9 -18.33 -4.45 -0.74
C ALA A 9 -19.38 -5.34 -0.05
N ALA A 10 -19.20 -6.66 -0.09
CA ALA A 10 -20.02 -7.63 0.63
C ALA A 10 -19.69 -7.73 2.15
N GLY A 11 -18.77 -6.90 2.66
CA GLY A 11 -18.41 -6.86 4.09
C GLY A 11 -17.58 -8.06 4.55
N VAL A 12 -16.98 -8.80 3.62
CA VAL A 12 -16.15 -9.96 3.96
C VAL A 12 -14.85 -9.47 4.57
N PRO A 13 -14.41 -10.01 5.73
CA PRO A 13 -13.12 -9.67 6.31
C PRO A 13 -11.99 -9.87 5.30
N PHE A 14 -11.17 -8.84 5.13
CA PHE A 14 -10.13 -8.77 4.11
C PHE A 14 -8.81 -8.29 4.74
N LEU A 15 -7.68 -8.85 4.32
CA LEU A 15 -6.35 -8.52 4.81
C LEU A 15 -5.38 -8.37 3.64
N GLY A 16 -4.74 -7.20 3.54
CA GLY A 16 -3.60 -6.96 2.65
C GLY A 16 -2.30 -6.94 3.43
N VAL A 17 -1.26 -7.63 2.94
CA VAL A 17 0.07 -7.70 3.57
C VAL A 17 1.14 -7.21 2.60
N CYS A 18 2.03 -6.33 3.06
CA CYS A 18 3.10 -5.74 2.25
C CYS A 18 2.53 -5.10 0.96
N VAL A 19 2.84 -5.63 -0.22
CA VAL A 19 2.25 -5.18 -1.50
C VAL A 19 0.72 -5.28 -1.50
N GLY A 20 0.16 -6.29 -0.83
CA GLY A 20 -1.30 -6.42 -0.70
C GLY A 20 -1.94 -5.25 0.05
N MET A 21 -1.23 -4.63 1.00
CA MET A 21 -1.68 -3.40 1.68
C MET A 21 -1.54 -2.19 0.75
N GLN A 22 -0.43 -2.10 0.01
CA GLN A 22 -0.16 -1.02 -0.94
C GLN A 22 -1.22 -0.97 -2.06
N LEU A 23 -1.66 -2.14 -2.55
CA LEU A 23 -2.73 -2.25 -3.54
C LEU A 23 -4.07 -1.68 -3.08
N LEU A 24 -4.28 -1.43 -1.78
CA LEU A 24 -5.53 -0.82 -1.29
C LEU A 24 -5.61 0.68 -1.59
N CYS A 25 -4.47 1.33 -1.81
CA CYS A 25 -4.37 2.74 -2.18
C CYS A 25 -4.82 3.00 -3.63
N GLU A 26 -4.95 4.27 -4.02
CA GLU A 26 -5.37 4.68 -5.37
C GLU A 26 -4.24 4.50 -6.39
N GLU A 27 -2.99 4.78 -6.00
CA GLU A 27 -1.85 4.69 -6.89
C GLU A 27 -0.51 4.45 -6.15
N SER A 28 0.51 3.99 -6.89
CA SER A 28 1.89 3.79 -6.42
C SER A 28 2.88 4.42 -7.39
N GLU A 29 3.99 4.94 -6.88
CA GLU A 29 5.11 5.51 -7.66
C GLU A 29 6.24 4.49 -7.93
N GLU A 30 6.09 3.25 -7.47
CA GLU A 30 7.09 2.19 -7.68
C GLU A 30 7.16 1.80 -9.15
N ASP A 31 8.33 2.01 -9.77
CA ASP A 31 8.57 1.72 -11.19
C ASP A 31 7.58 2.42 -12.15
N GLY A 32 7.30 3.69 -11.85
CA GLY A 32 6.34 4.52 -12.58
C GLY A 32 5.04 4.69 -11.80
N LEU A 33 4.01 5.25 -12.46
CA LEU A 33 2.71 5.48 -11.83
C LEU A 33 1.75 4.34 -12.15
N HIS A 34 1.32 3.59 -11.14
CA HIS A 34 0.43 2.44 -11.28
C HIS A 34 -0.84 2.62 -10.46
N SER A 35 -1.98 2.24 -11.02
CA SER A 35 -3.28 2.27 -10.31
C SER A 35 -3.42 1.10 -9.34
N GLY A 36 -3.99 1.36 -8.16
CA GLY A 36 -4.38 0.36 -7.19
C GLY A 36 -5.89 0.08 -7.17
N LEU A 37 -6.35 -0.60 -6.12
CA LEU A 37 -7.76 -0.89 -5.89
C LEU A 37 -8.53 0.32 -5.38
N GLY A 38 -7.89 1.43 -4.98
CA GLY A 38 -8.59 2.65 -4.56
C GLY A 38 -9.66 2.41 -3.48
N LEU A 39 -9.41 1.47 -2.57
CA LEU A 39 -10.27 1.19 -1.41
C LEU A 39 -9.97 2.17 -0.26
N ILE A 40 -8.74 2.68 -0.24
CA ILE A 40 -8.24 3.72 0.67
C ILE A 40 -7.73 4.86 -0.20
N ARG A 41 -8.16 6.10 0.08
CA ARG A 41 -7.64 7.29 -0.61
C ARG A 41 -6.17 7.51 -0.24
N GLY A 42 -5.34 7.80 -1.24
CA GLY A 42 -3.93 8.07 -1.04
C GLY A 42 -3.01 7.33 -2.01
N ARG A 43 -1.74 7.69 -1.93
CA ARG A 43 -0.67 7.23 -2.80
C ARG A 43 0.44 6.54 -2.01
N VAL A 44 0.94 5.42 -2.53
CA VAL A 44 2.15 4.77 -2.04
C VAL A 44 3.37 5.47 -2.65
N VAL A 45 4.15 6.12 -1.80
CA VAL A 45 5.31 6.92 -2.21
C VAL A 45 6.60 6.36 -1.63
N ARG A 46 7.73 6.67 -2.29
CA ARG A 46 9.05 6.34 -1.75
C ARG A 46 9.30 7.12 -0.46
N PHE A 47 9.94 6.49 0.53
CA PHE A 47 10.43 7.23 1.71
C PHE A 47 11.34 8.39 1.30
N PRO A 48 11.24 9.56 1.95
CA PRO A 48 12.13 10.68 1.69
C PRO A 48 13.60 10.26 1.83
N ALA A 49 14.47 10.77 0.95
CA ALA A 49 15.91 10.49 1.00
C ALA A 49 16.64 11.24 2.14
N GLU A 50 15.90 11.97 2.96
CA GLU A 50 16.44 12.90 3.94
C GLU A 50 16.89 12.16 5.22
N GLN A 51 17.79 12.80 5.97
CA GLN A 51 18.22 12.39 7.32
C GLN A 51 19.18 11.18 7.41
N GLY A 52 19.81 10.76 6.31
CA GLY A 52 20.85 9.71 6.34
C GLY A 52 20.31 8.32 6.70
N LEU A 53 18.99 8.13 6.67
CA LEU A 53 18.34 6.85 6.91
C LEU A 53 18.42 5.99 5.64
N LYS A 54 18.61 4.67 5.83
CA LYS A 54 18.69 3.72 4.72
C LYS A 54 17.29 3.46 4.15
N VAL A 55 17.19 3.50 2.81
CA VAL A 55 16.01 3.08 2.05
C VAL A 55 16.41 1.88 1.18
N PRO A 56 15.66 0.76 1.21
CA PRO A 56 14.40 0.55 1.92
C PRO A 56 14.57 0.43 3.44
N GLN A 57 13.48 0.65 4.17
CA GLN A 57 13.42 0.32 5.59
C GLN A 57 13.53 -1.21 5.74
N ILE A 58 14.63 -1.69 6.30
CA ILE A 58 14.83 -3.12 6.61
C ILE A 58 15.16 -3.24 8.10
N GLY A 59 14.34 -3.98 8.83
CA GLY A 59 14.54 -4.23 10.25
C GLY A 59 13.22 -4.36 11.00
N TRP A 60 13.32 -4.32 12.33
CA TRP A 60 12.17 -4.32 13.22
C TRP A 60 11.80 -2.89 13.56
N ASN A 61 10.51 -2.57 13.46
CA ASN A 61 9.97 -1.29 13.87
C ASN A 61 8.77 -1.54 14.79
N GLN A 62 8.37 -0.54 15.57
CA GLN A 62 7.29 -0.64 16.52
C GLN A 62 6.08 0.14 16.03
N VAL A 63 4.89 -0.41 16.25
CA VAL A 63 3.63 0.31 16.14
C VAL A 63 3.32 0.89 17.52
N ALA A 64 2.94 2.16 17.58
CA ALA A 64 2.58 2.84 18.84
C ALA A 64 1.26 2.33 19.42
#